data_AF-A0A3A8J247-F1
#
_entry.id   AF-A0A3A8J247-F1
#
_cell.length_a   1.000
_cell.length_b   1.000
_cell.length_c   1.000
_cell.angle_alpha   90.00
_cell.angle_beta   90.00
_cell.angle_gamma   90.00
#
_symmetry.space_group_name_H-M   'P 1'
#
loop_
_entity.id
_entity.type
_entity.pdbx_description
1 polymer ?
#
loop_
_entity_poly.entity_id
_entity_poly.type
_entity_poly.pdbx_seq_one_letter_code
_entity_poly.pdbx_strand_id
1 'polypeptide(L)'
;MRLYPKVIPIISREAIQQLMQDGDIEVEPMRVADAEMDLSAIMREYLANEERVNQATREALERRGYDYSKFNQVKREMADVRGFKMGDEGIEYVINQMIEFLLISRNVEEVFSADNILRQKMFQGMKKHLDVDDEIDREARSRLKHLQEGTSAFDIEYNKTVEQIRRARGLI
;
A
#
# COMPACT_ATOMS: atom_id res chain seq x y z
N MET A 1 4.55 5.56 1.25
CA MET A 1 3.33 4.75 1.09
C MET A 1 3.26 3.70 2.20
N ARG A 2 2.09 3.53 2.83
CA ARG A 2 1.81 2.41 3.71
C ARG A 2 0.66 1.60 3.11
N LEU A 3 0.98 0.43 2.58
CA LEU A 3 0.01 -0.46 1.95
C LEU A 3 -0.33 -1.60 2.90
N TYR A 4 -1.61 -1.79 3.19
CA TYR A 4 -2.08 -2.85 4.10
C TYR A 4 -2.42 -4.13 3.30
N PRO A 5 -1.92 -5.32 3.69
CA PRO A 5 -2.16 -6.56 2.95
C PRO A 5 -3.64 -6.86 2.67
N LYS A 6 -4.50 -6.49 3.62
CA LYS A 6 -5.95 -6.76 3.57
C LYS A 6 -6.73 -5.80 2.65
N VAL A 7 -6.18 -4.63 2.33
CA VAL A 7 -6.82 -3.72 1.35
C VAL A 7 -6.43 -4.04 -0.09
N ILE A 8 -5.37 -4.82 -0.31
CA ILE A 8 -4.90 -5.22 -1.65
C ILE A 8 -6.02 -5.76 -2.53
N PRO A 9 -6.86 -6.74 -2.10
CA PRO A 9 -7.92 -7.26 -2.96
C PRO A 9 -8.98 -6.22 -3.30
N ILE A 10 -9.22 -5.25 -2.39
CA ILE A 10 -10.19 -4.16 -2.61
C ILE A 10 -9.64 -3.21 -3.67
N ILE A 11 -8.39 -2.80 -3.54
CA ILE A 11 -7.71 -1.93 -4.51
C ILE A 11 -7.70 -2.59 -5.91
N SER A 12 -7.33 -3.86 -6.01
CA SER A 12 -7.27 -4.57 -7.30
C SER A 12 -8.63 -4.64 -7.98
N ARG A 13 -9.68 -5.02 -7.23
CA ARG A 13 -11.04 -5.08 -7.75
C ARG A 13 -11.52 -3.71 -8.22
N GLU A 14 -11.35 -2.69 -7.40
CA GLU A 14 -11.77 -1.32 -7.77
C GLU A 14 -10.99 -0.79 -8.97
N ALA A 15 -9.69 -1.11 -9.09
CA ALA A 15 -8.88 -0.74 -10.24
C ALA A 15 -9.41 -1.36 -11.54
N ILE A 16 -9.56 -2.69 -11.59
CA ILE A 16 -10.10 -3.38 -12.78
C ILE A 16 -11.52 -2.91 -13.10
N GLN A 17 -12.38 -2.84 -12.09
CA GLN A 17 -13.76 -2.42 -12.27
C GLN A 17 -13.87 -0.99 -12.82
N GLN A 18 -13.09 -0.05 -12.29
CA GLN A 18 -13.09 1.34 -12.76
C GLN A 18 -12.57 1.45 -14.19
N LEU A 19 -11.44 0.81 -14.49
CA LEU A 19 -10.85 0.85 -15.83
C LEU A 19 -11.77 0.21 -16.89
N MET A 20 -12.48 -0.88 -16.55
CA MET A 20 -13.48 -1.48 -17.43
C MET A 20 -14.69 -0.57 -17.63
N GLN A 21 -15.23 0.03 -16.56
CA GLN A 21 -16.39 0.92 -16.63
C GLN A 21 -16.13 2.17 -17.48
N ASP A 22 -14.91 2.69 -17.38
CA ASP A 22 -14.51 3.88 -18.14
C ASP A 22 -14.07 3.54 -19.58
N GLY A 23 -14.01 2.26 -19.94
CA GLY A 23 -13.56 1.80 -21.26
C GLY A 23 -12.06 1.95 -21.49
N ASP A 24 -11.25 2.02 -20.43
CA ASP A 24 -9.79 2.10 -20.54
C ASP A 24 -9.16 0.75 -20.90
N ILE A 25 -9.79 -0.35 -20.46
CA ILE A 25 -9.37 -1.72 -20.72
C ILE A 25 -10.58 -2.60 -21.05
N GLU A 26 -10.35 -3.65 -21.83
CA GLU A 26 -11.30 -4.73 -22.04
C GLU A 26 -10.80 -6.01 -21.37
N VAL A 27 -11.67 -6.62 -20.55
CA VAL A 27 -11.41 -7.87 -19.85
C VAL A 27 -12.64 -8.75 -19.98
N GLU A 28 -12.49 -9.98 -20.47
CA GLU A 28 -13.61 -10.91 -20.54
C GLU A 28 -14.17 -11.21 -19.14
N PRO A 29 -15.50 -11.36 -18.97
CA PRO A 29 -16.11 -11.61 -17.65
C PRO A 29 -15.51 -12.80 -16.88
N MET A 30 -15.05 -13.83 -17.59
CA MET A 30 -14.42 -15.01 -16.99
C MET A 30 -12.97 -14.79 -16.53
N ARG A 31 -12.31 -13.73 -16.99
CA ARG A 31 -10.91 -13.38 -16.69
C ARG A 31 -10.77 -12.26 -15.66
N VAL A 32 -11.86 -11.58 -15.30
CA VAL A 32 -11.87 -10.47 -14.32
C VAL A 32 -11.21 -10.88 -13.01
N ALA A 33 -11.58 -12.02 -12.45
CA ALA A 33 -11.01 -12.49 -11.18
C ALA A 33 -9.49 -12.75 -11.28
N ASP A 34 -9.03 -13.30 -12.41
CA ASP A 34 -7.60 -13.54 -12.64
C ASP A 34 -6.84 -12.22 -12.81
N ALA A 35 -7.38 -11.26 -13.57
CA ALA A 35 -6.79 -9.91 -13.71
C ALA A 35 -6.68 -9.21 -12.34
N GLU A 36 -7.69 -9.30 -11.49
CA GLU A 36 -7.65 -8.79 -10.12
C GLU A 36 -6.60 -9.49 -9.25
N MET A 37 -6.45 -10.81 -9.39
CA MET A 37 -5.44 -11.58 -8.67
C MET A 37 -4.02 -11.19 -9.10
N ASP A 38 -3.81 -10.91 -10.38
CA ASP A 38 -2.52 -10.50 -10.90
C ASP A 38 -2.10 -9.12 -10.35
N LEU A 39 -3.00 -8.14 -10.39
CA LEU A 39 -2.77 -6.82 -9.77
C LEU A 39 -2.50 -6.97 -8.27
N SER A 40 -3.22 -7.88 -7.61
CA SER A 40 -2.97 -8.20 -6.20
C SER A 40 -1.59 -8.81 -5.96
N ALA A 41 -1.09 -9.63 -6.89
CA ALA A 41 0.22 -10.26 -6.78
C ALA A 41 1.34 -9.22 -6.84
N ILE A 42 1.23 -8.21 -7.72
CA ILE A 42 2.19 -7.10 -7.82
C ILE A 42 2.30 -6.35 -6.48
N MET A 43 1.16 -5.99 -5.90
CA MET A 43 1.11 -5.31 -4.61
C MET A 43 1.66 -6.18 -3.46
N ARG A 44 1.39 -7.49 -3.46
CA ARG A 44 1.93 -8.42 -2.46
C ARG A 44 3.44 -8.58 -2.59
N GLU A 45 3.96 -8.65 -3.82
CA GLU A 45 5.39 -8.75 -4.06
C GLU A 45 6.12 -7.47 -3.63
N TYR A 46 5.51 -6.29 -3.82
CA TYR A 46 6.04 -5.05 -3.26
C TYR A 46 6.17 -5.12 -1.72
N LEU A 47 5.14 -5.60 -1.01
CA LEU A 47 5.20 -5.78 0.44
C LEU A 47 6.24 -6.82 0.87
N ALA A 48 6.38 -7.92 0.13
CA ALA A 48 7.39 -8.92 0.38
C ALA A 48 8.81 -8.33 0.23
N ASN A 49 9.03 -7.51 -0.81
CA ASN A 49 10.28 -6.78 -1.01
C ASN A 49 10.56 -5.78 0.11
N GLU A 50 9.53 -5.06 0.58
CA GLU A 50 9.68 -4.17 1.73
C GLU A 50 10.13 -4.94 2.98
N GLU A 51 9.55 -6.11 3.26
CA GLU A 51 9.93 -6.89 4.43
C GLU A 51 11.35 -7.45 4.32
N ARG A 52 11.80 -7.85 3.11
CA ARG A 52 13.20 -8.22 2.85
C ARG A 52 14.15 -7.05 3.17
N VAL A 53 13.78 -5.81 2.83
CA VAL A 53 14.54 -4.60 3.18
C VAL A 53 14.54 -4.37 4.68
N ASN A 54 13.38 -4.52 5.36
CA ASN A 54 13.28 -4.37 6.82
C ASN A 54 14.16 -5.40 7.54
N GLN A 55 14.11 -6.67 7.12
CA GLN A 55 14.93 -7.74 7.69
C GLN A 55 16.43 -7.43 7.51
N ALA A 56 16.85 -7.08 6.29
CA ALA A 56 18.24 -6.71 6.02
C ALA A 56 18.70 -5.50 6.84
N THR A 57 17.79 -4.56 7.11
CA THR A 57 18.06 -3.40 7.98
C THR A 57 18.34 -3.83 9.41
N ARG A 58 17.50 -4.71 9.98
CA ARG A 58 17.69 -5.25 11.35
C ARG A 58 19.03 -6.00 11.46
N GLU A 59 19.32 -6.88 10.50
CA GLU A 59 20.58 -7.62 10.45
C GLU A 59 21.81 -6.70 10.31
N ALA A 60 21.70 -5.63 9.53
CA ALA A 60 22.78 -4.66 9.37
C ALA A 60 23.03 -3.84 10.65
N LEU A 61 21.97 -3.46 11.38
CA LEU A 61 22.10 -2.76 12.66
C LEU A 61 22.78 -3.66 13.70
N GLU A 62 22.31 -4.90 13.84
CA GLU A 62 22.88 -5.88 14.78
C GLU A 62 24.36 -6.14 14.47
N ARG A 63 24.69 -6.39 13.20
CA ARG A 63 26.08 -6.67 12.78
C ARG A 63 27.01 -5.49 13.00
N ARG A 64 26.51 -4.25 12.85
CA ARG A 64 27.31 -3.02 13.02
C ARG A 64 27.28 -2.48 14.45
N GLY A 65 26.53 -3.10 15.36
CA GLY A 65 26.34 -2.62 16.73
C GLY A 65 25.68 -1.24 16.79
N TYR A 66 24.83 -0.91 15.82
CA TYR A 66 24.17 0.39 15.76
C TYR A 66 22.91 0.41 16.62
N ASP A 67 22.67 1.56 17.25
CA ASP A 67 21.44 1.83 17.96
C ASP A 67 20.23 1.91 16.99
N TYR A 68 19.05 1.56 17.50
CA TYR A 68 17.81 1.56 16.73
C TYR A 68 17.42 2.95 16.18
N SER A 69 17.91 4.04 16.78
CA SER A 69 17.77 5.40 16.24
C SER A 69 18.29 5.54 14.79
N LYS A 70 19.25 4.71 14.37
CA LYS A 70 19.78 4.69 13.00
C LYS A 70 18.95 3.85 12.02
N PHE A 71 17.88 3.20 12.45
CA PHE A 71 17.07 2.31 11.62
C PHE A 71 16.60 2.97 10.32
N ASN A 72 16.06 4.20 10.39
CA ASN A 72 15.57 4.90 9.20
C ASN A 72 16.68 5.30 8.22
N GLN A 73 17.90 5.53 8.70
CA GLN A 73 19.06 5.79 7.85
C GLN A 73 19.49 4.51 7.16
N VAL A 74 19.71 3.44 7.93
CA VAL A 74 20.15 2.14 7.39
C VAL A 74 19.09 1.53 6.47
N LYS A 75 17.80 1.73 6.73
CA LYS A 75 16.72 1.27 5.86
C LYS A 75 16.81 1.91 4.47
N ARG A 76 17.12 3.20 4.39
CA ARG A 76 17.33 3.89 3.09
C ARG A 76 18.54 3.32 2.36
N GLU A 77 19.67 3.14 3.06
CA GLU A 77 20.87 2.50 2.48
C GLU A 77 20.54 1.09 1.95
N MET A 78 19.79 0.29 2.71
CA MET A 78 19.40 -1.06 2.30
C MET A 78 18.41 -1.08 1.13
N ALA A 79 17.55 -0.08 1.03
CA ALA A 79 16.61 0.09 -0.07
C ALA A 79 17.35 0.48 -1.36
N ASP A 80 18.26 1.45 -1.30
CA ASP A 80 19.06 1.92 -2.44
C ASP A 80 19.90 0.78 -3.04
N VAL A 81 20.58 0.00 -2.19
CA VAL A 81 21.37 -1.17 -2.62
C VAL A 81 20.51 -2.23 -3.32
N ARG A 82 19.25 -2.36 -2.93
CA ARG A 82 18.30 -3.33 -3.51
C ARG A 82 17.45 -2.76 -4.64
N GLY A 83 17.62 -1.48 -4.98
CA GLY A 83 16.74 -0.80 -5.92
C GLY A 83 15.28 -0.71 -5.46
N PHE A 84 15.01 -0.85 -4.16
CA PHE A 84 13.65 -0.82 -3.61
C PHE A 84 13.16 0.63 -3.48
N LYS A 85 11.99 0.93 -4.04
CA LYS A 85 11.39 2.27 -4.01
C LYS A 85 10.53 2.44 -2.77
N MET A 86 10.93 3.36 -1.90
CA MET A 86 10.24 3.67 -0.64
C MET A 86 9.38 4.93 -0.74
N GLY A 87 8.51 5.15 0.25
CA GLY A 87 7.81 6.43 0.40
C GLY A 87 6.85 6.68 -0.75
N ASP A 88 6.92 7.87 -1.34
CA ASP A 88 6.07 8.26 -2.47
C ASP A 88 6.58 7.65 -3.79
N GLU A 89 7.88 7.40 -3.94
CA GLU A 89 8.39 6.66 -5.11
C GLU A 89 7.85 5.22 -5.16
N GLY A 90 7.51 4.65 -4.00
CA GLY A 90 6.95 3.30 -3.90
C GLY A 90 5.55 3.18 -4.54
N ILE A 91 4.70 4.20 -4.42
CA ILE A 91 3.37 4.16 -5.06
C ILE A 91 3.49 4.21 -6.57
N GLU A 92 4.36 5.09 -7.08
CA GLU A 92 4.60 5.25 -8.50
C GLU A 92 5.21 3.98 -9.11
N TYR A 93 6.16 3.37 -8.39
CA TYR A 93 6.73 2.08 -8.77
C TYR A 93 5.66 0.99 -8.91
N VAL A 94 4.78 0.83 -7.92
CA VAL A 94 3.72 -0.19 -7.97
C VAL A 94 2.75 0.10 -9.12
N ILE A 95 2.34 1.35 -9.32
CA ILE A 95 1.45 1.74 -10.42
C ILE A 95 2.08 1.46 -11.78
N ASN A 96 3.37 1.76 -11.96
CA ASN A 96 4.11 1.41 -13.17
C ASN A 96 4.06 -0.08 -13.46
N GLN A 97 4.35 -0.90 -12.46
CA GLN A 97 4.32 -2.35 -12.61
C GLN A 97 2.90 -2.87 -12.93
N MET A 98 1.86 -2.27 -12.35
CA MET A 98 0.48 -2.62 -12.68
C MET A 98 0.12 -2.26 -14.12
N ILE A 99 0.54 -1.09 -14.62
CA ILE A 99 0.29 -0.67 -16.01
C ILE A 99 1.05 -1.56 -16.99
N GLU A 100 2.35 -1.79 -16.74
CA GLU A 100 3.15 -2.73 -17.53
C GLU A 100 2.48 -4.10 -17.59
N PHE A 101 1.93 -4.56 -16.46
CA PHE A 101 1.20 -5.81 -16.40
C PHE A 101 -0.08 -5.78 -17.25
N LEU A 102 -0.90 -4.72 -17.17
CA LEU A 102 -2.10 -4.60 -18.00
C LEU A 102 -1.78 -4.68 -19.50
N LEU A 103 -0.63 -4.17 -19.92
CA LEU A 103 -0.20 -4.19 -21.33
C LEU A 103 0.32 -5.55 -21.83
N ILE A 104 0.77 -6.44 -20.94
CA ILE A 104 1.36 -7.74 -21.31
C ILE A 104 0.51 -8.93 -20.86
N SER A 105 -0.48 -8.71 -19.99
CA SER A 105 -1.29 -9.77 -19.41
C SER A 105 -2.22 -10.38 -20.44
N ARG A 106 -2.22 -11.72 -20.49
CA ARG A 106 -3.22 -12.47 -21.27
C ARG A 106 -4.64 -12.31 -20.73
N ASN A 107 -4.81 -11.81 -19.51
CA ASN A 107 -6.13 -11.66 -18.88
C ASN A 107 -6.80 -10.33 -19.27
N VAL A 108 -6.06 -9.45 -19.96
CA VAL A 108 -6.56 -8.19 -20.52
C VAL A 108 -6.57 -8.35 -22.03
N GLU A 109 -7.72 -8.18 -22.67
CA GLU A 109 -7.85 -8.33 -24.12
C GLU A 109 -7.26 -7.13 -24.85
N GLU A 110 -7.60 -5.92 -24.38
CA GLU A 110 -7.15 -4.68 -25.00
C GLU A 110 -7.02 -3.55 -23.97
N VAL A 111 -6.07 -2.64 -24.21
CA VAL A 111 -5.86 -1.42 -23.43
C VAL A 111 -6.01 -0.22 -24.38
N PHE A 112 -7.03 0.60 -24.15
CA PHE A 112 -7.40 1.71 -25.04
C PHE A 112 -6.81 3.06 -24.60
N SER A 113 -6.53 3.20 -23.31
CA SER A 113 -6.06 4.46 -22.72
C SER A 113 -4.53 4.54 -22.67
N ALA A 114 -4.01 5.75 -22.84
CA ALA A 114 -2.57 6.01 -22.71
C ALA A 114 -2.08 5.89 -21.25
N ASP A 115 -0.80 5.54 -21.07
CA ASP A 115 -0.16 5.32 -19.77
C ASP A 115 -0.38 6.45 -18.75
N ASN A 116 -0.38 7.71 -19.20
CA ASN A 116 -0.59 8.85 -18.31
C ASN A 116 -2.02 8.88 -17.73
N ILE A 117 -3.02 8.46 -18.51
CA ILE A 117 -4.42 8.36 -18.09
C ILE A 117 -4.57 7.21 -17.10
N LEU A 118 -4.04 6.02 -17.45
CA LEU A 118 -4.07 4.85 -16.57
C LEU A 118 -3.40 5.14 -15.23
N ARG A 119 -2.20 5.75 -15.26
CA ARG A 119 -1.47 6.17 -14.06
C ARG A 119 -2.29 7.10 -13.18
N GLN A 120 -2.93 8.11 -13.76
CA GLN A 120 -3.74 9.05 -13.00
C GLN A 120 -4.91 8.34 -12.31
N LYS A 121 -5.63 7.46 -13.01
CA LYS A 121 -6.77 6.72 -12.46
C LYS A 121 -6.34 5.73 -11.38
N MET A 122 -5.28 4.96 -11.63
CA MET A 122 -4.71 4.02 -10.67
C MET A 122 -4.24 4.72 -9.41
N PHE A 123 -3.56 5.87 -9.55
CA PHE A 123 -3.14 6.68 -8.40
C PHE A 123 -4.33 7.16 -7.57
N GLN A 124 -5.38 7.68 -8.22
CA GLN A 124 -6.59 8.11 -7.54
C GLN A 124 -7.31 6.96 -6.82
N GLY A 125 -7.35 5.77 -7.44
CA GLY A 125 -7.91 4.56 -6.84
C GLY A 125 -7.13 4.13 -5.60
N MET A 126 -5.80 3.99 -5.73
CA MET A 126 -4.92 3.58 -4.63
C MET A 126 -4.93 4.57 -3.47
N LYS A 127 -4.87 5.88 -3.75
CA LYS A 127 -4.76 6.92 -2.72
C LYS A 127 -5.86 6.83 -1.66
N LYS A 128 -7.10 6.52 -2.08
CA LYS A 128 -8.26 6.33 -1.17
C LYS A 128 -8.00 5.29 -0.07
N HIS A 129 -7.17 4.29 -0.35
CA HIS A 129 -6.87 3.17 0.55
C HIS A 129 -5.51 3.30 1.25
N LEU A 130 -4.72 4.32 0.90
CA LEU A 130 -3.40 4.57 1.50
C LEU A 130 -3.45 5.65 2.59
N ASP A 131 -4.41 6.59 2.50
CA ASP A 131 -4.62 7.65 3.50
C ASP A 131 -5.38 7.15 4.75
N VAL A 132 -5.53 5.83 4.92
CA VAL A 132 -6.36 5.21 5.97
C VAL A 132 -5.81 5.46 7.37
N ASP A 133 -4.49 5.63 7.53
CA ASP A 133 -3.91 5.95 8.84
C ASP A 133 -4.34 7.33 9.36
N ASP A 134 -4.43 8.33 8.48
CA ASP A 134 -4.86 9.68 8.86
C ASP A 134 -6.35 9.71 9.22
N GLU A 135 -7.16 8.86 8.58
CA GLU A 135 -8.55 8.66 8.95
C GLU A 135 -8.68 7.95 10.30
N ILE A 136 -7.87 6.91 10.55
CA ILE A 136 -7.85 6.20 11.83
C ILE A 136 -7.43 7.16 12.95
N ASP A 137 -6.39 7.97 12.75
CA ASP A 137 -5.93 8.94 13.74
C ASP A 137 -7.04 9.96 14.06
N ARG A 138 -7.68 10.54 13.03
CA ARG A 138 -8.81 11.46 13.21
C ARG A 138 -9.98 10.80 13.95
N GLU A 139 -10.31 9.55 13.58
CA GLU A 139 -11.41 8.81 14.21
C GLU A 139 -11.08 8.46 15.67
N ALA A 140 -9.86 8.02 15.96
CA ALA A 140 -9.39 7.72 17.31
C ALA A 140 -9.41 8.98 18.19
N ARG A 141 -8.85 10.10 17.72
CA ARG A 141 -8.91 11.39 18.43
C ARG A 141 -10.35 11.86 18.63
N SER A 142 -11.22 11.65 17.64
CA SER A 142 -12.63 12.03 17.76
C SER A 142 -13.38 11.21 18.83
N ARG A 143 -13.03 9.93 19.02
CA ARG A 143 -13.58 9.09 20.10
C ARG A 143 -13.03 9.46 21.47
N LEU A 144 -11.84 10.04 21.53
CA LEU A 144 -11.12 10.37 22.76
C LEU A 144 -11.18 11.86 23.14
N LYS A 145 -12.09 12.64 22.54
CA LYS A 145 -12.30 14.07 22.86
C LYS A 145 -12.56 14.36 24.36
N HIS A 146 -12.94 13.35 25.13
CA HIS A 146 -13.20 13.43 26.56
C HIS A 146 -11.94 13.27 27.42
N LEU A 147 -10.81 12.88 26.82
CA LEU A 147 -9.51 12.73 27.48
C LEU A 147 -8.57 13.86 27.04
N GLN A 148 -7.74 14.33 27.97
CA GLN A 148 -6.74 15.35 27.68
C GLN A 148 -5.53 14.76 26.95
N GLU A 149 -5.24 15.27 25.75
CA GLU A 149 -4.06 14.87 24.96
C GLU A 149 -2.77 15.13 25.76
N GLY A 150 -1.80 14.21 25.65
CA GLY A 150 -0.52 14.29 26.37
C GLY A 150 -0.51 13.72 27.78
N THR A 151 -1.61 13.07 28.20
CA THR A 151 -1.66 12.29 29.45
C THR A 151 -1.39 10.81 29.18
N SER A 152 -0.78 10.10 30.13
CA SER A 152 -0.55 8.65 30.00
C SER A 152 -1.86 7.85 29.80
N ALA A 153 -2.97 8.34 30.35
CA ALA A 153 -4.28 7.74 30.16
C ALA A 153 -4.77 7.90 28.71
N PHE A 154 -4.55 9.07 28.10
CA PHE A 154 -4.83 9.29 26.68
C PHE A 154 -3.99 8.38 25.80
N ASP A 155 -2.69 8.24 26.07
CA ASP A 155 -1.80 7.42 25.24
C ASP A 155 -2.20 5.94 25.24
N ILE A 156 -2.57 5.40 26.40
CA ILE A 156 -3.02 4.00 26.53
C ILE A 156 -4.33 3.79 25.76
N GLU A 157 -5.30 4.68 25.94
CA GLU A 157 -6.63 4.52 25.34
C GLU A 157 -6.63 4.84 23.84
N TYR A 158 -5.76 5.75 23.41
CA TYR A 158 -5.45 6.01 22.00
C TYR A 158 -4.94 4.76 21.31
N ASN A 159 -3.94 4.09 21.87
CA ASN A 159 -3.39 2.86 21.29
C ASN A 159 -4.46 1.76 21.17
N LYS A 160 -5.29 1.56 22.20
CA LYS A 160 -6.41 0.60 22.14
C LYS A 160 -7.44 0.97 21.09
N THR A 161 -7.80 2.24 21.00
CA THR A 161 -8.83 2.72 20.07
C THR A 161 -8.35 2.59 18.62
N VAL A 162 -7.08 2.95 18.35
CA VAL A 162 -6.44 2.75 17.05
C VAL A 162 -6.41 1.27 16.68
N GLU A 163 -6.04 0.37 17.59
CA GLU A 163 -6.08 -1.08 17.33
C GLU A 163 -7.49 -1.58 17.04
N GLN A 164 -8.49 -1.12 17.79
CA GLN A 164 -9.89 -1.50 17.56
C GLN A 164 -10.37 -1.03 16.18
N ILE A 165 -10.08 0.21 15.79
CA ILE A 165 -10.46 0.75 14.47
C ILE A 165 -9.71 -0.02 13.36
N ARG A 166 -8.41 -0.29 13.55
CA ARG A 166 -7.63 -1.10 12.60
C ARG A 166 -8.20 -2.50 12.44
N ARG A 167 -8.61 -3.17 13.51
CA ARG A 167 -9.25 -4.49 13.45
C ARG A 167 -10.61 -4.41 12.75
N ALA A 168 -11.43 -3.41 13.07
CA ALA A 168 -12.75 -3.22 12.46
C ALA A 168 -12.69 -2.95 10.95
N ARG A 169 -11.68 -2.18 10.51
CA ARG A 169 -11.39 -1.92 9.09
C ARG A 169 -10.57 -3.01 8.41
N GLY A 170 -10.21 -4.08 9.13
CA GLY A 170 -9.42 -5.18 8.61
C GLY A 170 -8.05 -4.73 8.13
N LEU A 171 -7.31 -3.93 8.88
CA LEU A 171 -5.95 -3.46 8.55
C LEU A 171 -4.85 -4.23 9.30
N ILE A 172 -5.27 -5.04 10.29
CA ILE A 172 -4.48 -6.00 11.07
C ILE A 172 -5.27 -7.29 11.20
#